data_AF-A0A1F5VSP0-F1
#
_entry.id   AF-A0A1F5VSP0-F1
#
_cell.length_a   1.000
_cell.length_b   1.000
_cell.length_c   1.000
_cell.angle_alpha   90.00
_cell.angle_beta   90.00
_cell.angle_gamma   90.00
#
_symmetry.space_group_name_H-M   'P 1'
#
loop_
_entity.id
_entity.type
_entity.pdbx_description
1 polymer ?
#
loop_
_entity_poly.entity_id
_entity_poly.type
_entity_poly.pdbx_seq_one_letter_code
_entity_poly.pdbx_strand_id
1 'polypeptide(L)'
;MKDVESAEGIQRRGFIFKLITALKQICNHPALFAKRGAPKMNLSGKSVALIAILEKVHAVHEKALIFTQYKEMGDLLTEIIGEQLKEEPLFFHGSLSRTKREK
;
A
#
# COMPACT_ATOMS: atom_id res chain seq x y z
N MET A 1 8.02 -9.79 21.19
CA MET A 1 7.09 -10.81 21.73
C MET A 1 7.07 -10.78 23.24
N LYS A 2 8.23 -10.77 23.92
CA LYS A 2 8.33 -10.62 25.38
C LYS A 2 7.44 -9.50 25.95
N ASP A 3 7.45 -8.31 25.35
CA ASP A 3 6.64 -7.18 25.83
C ASP A 3 5.11 -7.39 25.70
N VAL A 4 4.65 -8.21 24.76
CA VAL A 4 3.22 -8.54 24.58
C VAL A 4 2.79 -9.61 25.57
N GLU A 5 3.68 -10.55 25.86
CA GLU A 5 3.46 -11.65 26.80
C GLU A 5 3.45 -11.16 28.25
N SER A 6 4.29 -10.17 28.58
CA SER A 6 4.40 -9.62 29.94
C SER A 6 3.47 -8.44 30.25
N ALA A 7 2.73 -7.92 29.26
CA ALA A 7 1.84 -6.77 29.43
C ALA A 7 0.39 -7.21 29.66
N GLU A 8 -0.36 -6.43 30.46
CA GLU A 8 -1.77 -6.67 30.75
C GLU A 8 -2.67 -5.49 30.35
N GLY A 9 -3.99 -5.72 30.42
CA GLY A 9 -4.99 -4.68 30.24
C GLY A 9 -4.83 -3.86 28.96
N ILE A 10 -4.82 -2.53 29.10
CA ILE A 10 -4.75 -1.59 27.97
C ILE A 10 -3.39 -1.61 27.26
N GLN A 11 -2.31 -1.87 27.99
CA GLN A 11 -0.96 -1.91 27.44
C GLN A 11 -0.80 -3.09 26.47
N ARG A 12 -1.30 -4.26 26.86
CA ARG A 12 -1.33 -5.45 25.98
C ARG A 12 -2.08 -5.18 24.68
N ARG A 13 -3.27 -4.55 24.78
CA ARG A 13 -4.07 -4.16 23.61
C ARG A 13 -3.30 -3.21 22.68
N GLY A 14 -2.59 -2.24 23.24
CA GLY A 14 -1.73 -1.33 22.48
C GLY A 14 -0.63 -2.06 21.71
N PHE A 15 0.06 -3.02 22.34
CA PHE A 15 1.09 -3.81 21.66
C PHE A 15 0.53 -4.72 20.57
N ILE A 16 -0.60 -5.38 20.82
CA ILE A 16 -1.28 -6.20 19.79
C ILE A 16 -1.68 -5.31 18.60
N PHE A 17 -2.24 -4.13 18.86
CA PHE A 17 -2.61 -3.20 17.80
C PHE A 17 -1.40 -2.72 16.97
N LYS A 18 -0.28 -2.41 17.63
CA LYS A 18 0.99 -2.06 16.96
C LYS A 18 1.47 -3.20 16.08
N LEU A 19 1.42 -4.44 16.58
CA LEU A 19 1.82 -5.62 15.82
C LEU A 19 0.93 -5.84 14.59
N ILE A 20 -0.40 -5.79 14.76
CA ILE A 20 -1.35 -5.93 13.65
C ILE A 20 -1.10 -4.83 12.60
N THR A 21 -0.87 -3.59 13.03
CA THR A 21 -0.56 -2.47 12.13
C THR A 21 0.71 -2.72 11.33
N ALA A 22 1.78 -3.19 11.99
CA ALA A 22 3.04 -3.52 11.32
C ALA A 22 2.87 -4.66 10.31
N LEU A 23 2.18 -5.74 10.70
CA LEU A 23 1.91 -6.88 9.82
C LEU A 23 1.07 -6.47 8.60
N LYS A 24 0.05 -5.63 8.78
CA LYS A 24 -0.72 -5.09 7.65
C LYS A 24 0.16 -4.34 6.66
N GLN A 25 1.10 -3.53 7.15
CA GLN A 25 2.03 -2.81 6.29
C GLN A 25 2.98 -3.76 5.54
N ILE A 26 3.59 -4.71 6.24
CA ILE A 26 4.51 -5.71 5.65
C ILE A 26 3.79 -6.54 4.57
N CYS A 27 2.58 -7.01 4.86
CA CYS A 27 1.78 -7.79 3.92
C CYS A 27 1.31 -7.00 2.70
N ASN A 28 1.33 -5.66 2.74
CA ASN A 28 1.07 -4.83 1.57
C ASN A 28 2.36 -4.64 0.76
N HIS A 29 3.43 -4.16 1.39
CA HIS A 29 4.76 -4.08 0.80
C HIS A 29 5.83 -3.90 1.89
N PRO A 30 6.99 -4.57 1.84
CA PRO A 30 8.03 -4.42 2.87
C PRO A 30 8.51 -2.96 3.04
N ALA A 31 8.64 -2.22 1.94
CA ALA A 31 9.04 -0.81 1.97
C ALA A 31 8.04 0.10 2.73
N LEU A 32 6.75 -0.28 2.78
CA LEU A 32 5.73 0.47 3.52
C LEU A 32 6.00 0.45 5.02
N PHE A 33 6.39 -0.72 5.55
CA PHE A 33 6.76 -0.85 6.96
C PHE A 33 8.15 -0.28 7.23
N ALA A 34 9.13 -0.59 6.37
CA ALA A 34 10.52 -0.20 6.57
C ALA A 34 10.75 1.31 6.39
N LYS A 35 9.83 2.02 5.70
CA LYS A 35 9.96 3.44 5.30
C LYS A 35 11.26 3.75 4.54
N ARG A 36 11.82 2.74 3.88
CA ARG A 36 13.06 2.78 3.10
C ARG A 36 13.07 1.62 2.11
N GLY A 37 13.86 1.76 1.04
CA GLY A 37 13.98 0.77 -0.03
C GLY A 37 13.17 1.17 -1.27
N ALA A 38 13.50 0.55 -2.40
CA ALA A 38 12.85 0.82 -3.68
C ALA A 38 11.46 0.14 -3.75
N PRO A 39 10.48 0.74 -4.44
CA PRO A 39 9.15 0.19 -4.64
C PRO A 39 9.17 -0.91 -5.71
N LYS A 40 9.94 -1.99 -5.50
CA LYS A 40 10.05 -3.06 -6.49
C LYS A 40 8.87 -4.02 -6.36
N MET A 41 8.12 -4.23 -7.44
CA MET A 41 6.93 -5.10 -7.44
C MET A 41 7.22 -6.52 -6.90
N ASN A 42 8.40 -7.07 -7.18
CA ASN A 42 8.77 -8.45 -6.82
C ASN A 42 8.99 -8.66 -5.31
N LEU A 43 9.00 -7.59 -4.51
CA LEU A 43 9.08 -7.66 -3.05
C LEU A 43 7.71 -7.84 -2.38
N SER A 44 6.61 -7.77 -3.14
CA SER A 44 5.25 -8.00 -2.65
C SER A 44 4.45 -8.88 -3.59
N GLY A 45 3.97 -10.02 -3.09
CA GLY A 45 3.06 -10.88 -3.84
C GLY A 45 1.77 -10.17 -4.27
N LYS A 46 1.30 -9.19 -3.48
CA LYS A 46 0.15 -8.36 -3.86
C LYS A 46 0.47 -7.44 -5.02
N SER A 47 1.66 -6.83 -5.04
CA SER A 47 2.08 -5.98 -6.16
C SER A 47 2.26 -6.79 -7.44
N VAL A 48 2.84 -7.99 -7.36
CA VAL A 48 2.93 -8.92 -8.51
C VAL A 48 1.53 -9.27 -9.05
N ALA A 49 0.62 -9.69 -8.18
CA ALA A 49 -0.74 -10.03 -8.58
C ALA A 49 -1.51 -8.83 -9.15
N LEU A 50 -1.34 -7.64 -8.55
CA LEU A 50 -1.96 -6.41 -9.02
C LEU A 50 -1.52 -6.07 -10.45
N ILE A 51 -0.22 -6.09 -10.74
CA ILE A 51 0.29 -5.79 -12.08
C ILE A 51 -0.25 -6.80 -13.09
N ALA A 52 -0.26 -8.09 -12.78
CA ALA A 52 -0.84 -9.10 -13.67
C ALA A 52 -2.34 -8.89 -13.96
N ILE A 53 -3.10 -8.30 -13.03
CA ILE A 53 -4.50 -7.91 -13.25
C ILE A 53 -4.57 -6.65 -14.12
N LEU A 54 -3.75 -5.64 -13.82
CA LEU A 54 -3.74 -4.37 -14.53
C LEU A 54 -3.27 -4.50 -15.97
N GLU A 55 -2.33 -5.40 -16.28
CA GLU A 55 -1.93 -5.72 -17.66
C GLU A 55 -3.14 -6.15 -18.50
N LYS A 56 -4.02 -6.99 -17.94
CA LYS A 56 -5.24 -7.45 -18.63
C LYS A 56 -6.23 -6.32 -18.85
N VAL A 57 -6.46 -5.49 -17.82
CA VAL A 57 -7.35 -4.32 -17.89
C VAL A 57 -6.82 -3.31 -18.92
N HIS A 58 -5.51 -3.07 -18.91
CA HIS A 58 -4.86 -2.14 -19.83
C HIS A 58 -4.94 -2.63 -21.28
N ALA A 59 -4.75 -3.93 -21.53
CA ALA A 59 -4.84 -4.52 -22.86
C ALA A 59 -6.23 -4.38 -23.53
N VAL A 60 -7.29 -4.22 -22.74
CA VAL A 60 -8.65 -3.98 -23.24
C VAL A 60 -9.12 -2.53 -23.08
N HIS A 61 -8.21 -1.61 -22.72
CA HIS A 61 -8.48 -0.19 -22.50
C HIS A 61 -9.60 0.11 -21.49
N GLU A 62 -9.73 -0.72 -20.46
CA GLU A 62 -10.66 -0.52 -19.37
C GLU A 62 -10.06 0.33 -18.23
N LYS A 63 -10.93 0.78 -17.31
CA LYS A 63 -10.53 1.58 -16.15
C LYS A 63 -10.49 0.72 -14.90
N ALA A 64 -9.43 0.87 -14.10
CA ALA A 64 -9.32 0.27 -12.77
C ALA A 64 -9.39 1.32 -11.67
N LEU A 65 -9.98 0.95 -10.53
CA LEU A 65 -9.95 1.74 -9.29
C LEU A 65 -9.36 0.88 -8.17
N ILE A 66 -8.26 1.36 -7.59
CA ILE A 66 -7.48 0.62 -6.58
C ILE A 66 -7.61 1.35 -5.25
N PHE A 67 -7.98 0.62 -4.20
CA PHE A 67 -8.06 1.16 -2.84
C PHE A 67 -6.94 0.61 -1.96
N THR A 68 -6.35 1.48 -1.14
CA THR A 68 -5.42 1.11 -0.09
C THR A 68 -5.65 1.96 1.15
N GLN A 69 -5.48 1.37 2.33
CA GLN A 69 -5.68 2.06 3.61
C GLN A 69 -4.56 3.07 3.92
N TYR A 70 -3.37 2.89 3.33
CA TYR A 70 -2.19 3.70 3.62
C TYR A 70 -1.88 4.60 2.44
N LYS A 71 -1.77 5.92 2.68
CA LYS A 71 -1.40 6.89 1.64
C LYS A 71 -0.05 6.52 1.02
N GLU A 72 0.92 6.20 1.87
CA GLU A 72 2.28 5.84 1.47
C GLU A 72 2.30 4.59 0.58
N MET A 73 1.34 3.68 0.75
CA MET A 73 1.21 2.55 -0.18
C MET A 73 0.73 3.02 -1.55
N GLY A 74 -0.15 4.03 -1.60
CA GLY A 74 -0.57 4.64 -2.87
C GLY A 74 0.59 5.28 -3.60
N ASP A 75 1.48 5.97 -2.89
CA ASP A 75 2.74 6.51 -3.47
C ASP A 75 3.58 5.37 -4.08
N LEU A 76 3.82 4.28 -3.33
CA LEU A 76 4.55 3.11 -3.85
C LEU A 76 3.86 2.49 -5.08
N LEU A 77 2.53 2.39 -5.07
CA LEU A 77 1.76 1.83 -6.18
C LEU A 77 1.83 2.70 -7.44
N THR A 78 1.81 4.03 -7.29
CA THR A 78 1.97 4.94 -8.45
C THR A 78 3.32 4.75 -9.13
N GLU A 79 4.40 4.60 -8.35
CA GLU A 79 5.73 4.34 -8.90
C GLU A 79 5.82 2.95 -9.57
N ILE A 80 5.30 1.91 -8.91
CA ILE A 80 5.27 0.54 -9.45
C ILE A 80 4.51 0.50 -10.78
N ILE A 81 3.32 1.11 -10.84
CA ILE A 81 2.49 1.10 -12.04
C ILE A 81 3.17 1.89 -13.17
N GLY A 82 3.76 3.06 -12.85
CA GLY A 82 4.51 3.85 -13.83
C GLY A 82 5.72 3.09 -14.40
N GLU A 83 6.43 2.34 -13.56
CA GLU A 83 7.57 1.54 -14.02
C GLU A 83 7.14 0.40 -14.96
N GLN A 84 6.09 -0.34 -14.58
CA GLN A 84 5.69 -1.59 -15.26
C GLN A 84 4.78 -1.35 -16.47
N LEU A 85 3.82 -0.44 -16.37
CA LEU A 85 2.79 -0.22 -17.40
C LEU A 85 3.03 1.05 -18.22
N LYS A 86 4.03 1.88 -17.86
CA LYS A 86 4.30 3.18 -18.50
C LYS A 86 3.12 4.14 -18.47
N GLU A 87 2.29 4.01 -17.45
CA GLU A 87 1.10 4.82 -17.20
C GLU A 87 1.25 5.57 -15.87
N GLU A 88 0.84 6.83 -15.81
CA GLU A 88 0.77 7.59 -14.55
C GLU A 88 -0.64 7.49 -13.95
N PRO A 89 -0.84 6.74 -12.85
CA PRO A 89 -2.15 6.62 -12.24
C PRO A 89 -2.54 7.92 -11.53
N LEU A 90 -3.83 8.28 -11.63
CA LEU A 90 -4.39 9.32 -10.78
C LEU A 90 -4.41 8.84 -9.32
N PHE A 91 -3.91 9.66 -8.39
CA PHE A 91 -3.85 9.31 -6.98
C PHE A 91 -4.70 10.25 -6.10
N PHE A 92 -5.77 9.70 -5.53
CA PHE A 92 -6.69 10.40 -4.65
C PHE A 92 -6.45 10.04 -3.18
N HIS A 93 -6.20 11.05 -2.32
CA HIS A 93 -6.00 10.83 -0.89
C HIS A 93 -6.48 12.00 -0.01
N GLY A 94 -6.61 11.76 1.29
CA GLY A 94 -7.13 12.72 2.28
C GLY A 94 -6.38 14.06 2.37
N SER A 95 -5.08 14.12 2.04
CA SER A 95 -4.34 15.39 2.04
C SER A 95 -4.54 16.29 0.81
N LEU A 96 -5.38 15.89 -0.18
CA LEU A 96 -5.68 16.76 -1.32
C LEU A 96 -6.63 17.89 -0.93
N SER A 97 -6.40 19.09 -1.48
CA SER A 97 -7.37 20.19 -1.41
C SER A 97 -8.62 19.86 -2.20
N ARG A 98 -9.75 20.52 -1.88
CA ARG A 98 -11.03 20.30 -2.57
C ARG A 98 -10.92 20.45 -4.09
N THR A 99 -10.26 21.51 -4.57
CA THR A 99 -10.05 21.75 -6.00
C THR A 99 -9.25 20.64 -6.67
N LYS A 100 -8.29 20.01 -5.97
CA LYS A 100 -7.54 18.85 -6.51
C LYS A 100 -8.32 17.55 -6.47
N ARG A 101 -9.37 17.44 -5.64
CA ARG A 101 -10.24 16.25 -5.53
C ARG A 101 -11.35 16.24 -6.57
N GLU A 102 -11.82 17.42 -6.99
CA GLU A 102 -12.91 17.60 -7.95
C GLU A 102 -12.43 17.69 -9.40
N LYS A 103 -11.12 17.63 -9.63
CA LYS A 103 -10.48 17.64 -10.95
C LYS A 103 -10.24 16.23 -11.45
#